data_AF-A0A0F9N896-F1
#
_entry.id   AF-A0A0F9N896-F1
#
_cell.length_a   1.000
_cell.length_b   1.000
_cell.length_c   1.000
_cell.angle_alpha   90.00
_cell.angle_beta   90.00
_cell.angle_gamma   90.00
#
_symmetry.space_group_name_H-M   'P 1'
#
loop_
_entity.id
_entity.type
_entity.pdbx_description
1 polymer ?
#
loop_
_entity_poly.entity_id
_entity_poly.type
_entity_poly.pdbx_seq_one_letter_code
_entity_poly.pdbx_strand_id
1 'polypeptide(L)'
;MHREITYTVASNGCFICTSHKPHYTGYPQIKVKYKKQSIHRYLYQLMYGILSNHVVHHRCENKMCINVEHLEAKELSVHDRDHHAKLSALQVLDIRQDKGHTQQDLALLFGIKQPEVSRILRGERWAIL
;
A
#
# COMPACT_ATOMS: atom_id res chain seq x y z
N MET A 1 24.85 -16.36 -0.98
CA MET A 1 25.15 -14.94 -1.25
C MET A 1 24.13 -14.43 -2.26
N HIS A 2 23.47 -13.30 -2.00
CA HIS A 2 22.60 -12.65 -2.98
C HIS A 2 23.36 -11.50 -3.65
N ARG A 3 22.91 -11.05 -4.83
CA ARG A 3 23.45 -9.83 -5.46
C ARG A 3 23.19 -8.63 -4.56
N GLU A 4 24.07 -7.64 -4.63
CA GLU A 4 23.90 -6.36 -3.95
C GLU A 4 22.63 -5.65 -4.40
N ILE A 5 21.94 -4.98 -3.48
CA ILE A 5 20.73 -4.22 -3.74
C ILE A 5 21.09 -2.74 -3.83
N THR A 6 21.02 -2.17 -5.04
CA THR A 6 21.17 -0.73 -5.29
C THR A 6 19.83 -0.07 -5.62
N TYR A 7 19.71 1.22 -5.33
CA TYR A 7 18.52 2.03 -5.56
C TYR A 7 18.85 3.52 -5.78
N THR A 8 17.87 4.26 -6.31
CA THR A 8 17.86 5.74 -6.31
C THR A 8 16.78 6.26 -5.38
N VAL A 9 16.89 7.51 -4.93
CA VAL A 9 15.88 8.14 -4.06
C VAL A 9 15.01 9.09 -4.89
N ALA A 10 13.70 8.84 -4.88
CA ALA A 10 12.72 9.73 -5.52
C ALA A 10 12.34 10.90 -4.59
N SER A 11 11.70 11.93 -5.14
CA SER A 11 11.30 13.14 -4.39
C SER A 11 10.33 12.87 -3.22
N ASN A 12 9.55 11.79 -3.30
CA ASN A 12 8.65 11.36 -2.22
C ASN A 12 9.32 10.44 -1.19
N GLY A 13 10.64 10.27 -1.21
CA GLY A 13 11.38 9.39 -0.30
C GLY A 13 11.38 7.91 -0.67
N CYS A 14 10.79 7.52 -1.81
CA CYS A 14 10.86 6.13 -2.26
C CYS A 14 12.29 5.75 -2.67
N PHE A 15 12.73 4.57 -2.22
CA PHE A 15 13.97 3.95 -2.69
C PHE A 15 13.66 3.06 -3.87
N ILE A 16 13.89 3.54 -5.09
CA ILE A 16 13.54 2.86 -6.33
C ILE A 16 14.64 1.87 -6.68
N CYS A 17 14.33 0.57 -6.65
CA CYS A 17 15.30 -0.47 -6.95
C CYS A 17 15.84 -0.36 -8.38
N THR A 18 17.17 -0.35 -8.54
CA THR A 18 17.86 -0.30 -9.85
C THR A 18 18.63 -1.58 -10.19
N SER A 19 18.93 -2.40 -9.18
CA SER A 19 19.77 -3.61 -9.30
C SER A 19 19.02 -4.85 -9.79
N HIS A 20 17.75 -4.99 -9.42
CA HIS A 20 16.98 -6.21 -9.63
C HIS A 20 15.76 -5.95 -10.50
N LYS A 21 15.57 -6.80 -11.52
CA LYS A 21 14.45 -6.67 -12.45
C LYS A 21 13.12 -7.00 -11.76
N PRO A 22 12.04 -6.29 -12.09
CA PRO A 22 10.70 -6.65 -11.65
C PRO A 22 10.25 -7.97 -12.27
N HIS A 23 9.51 -8.74 -11.49
CA HIS A 23 8.72 -9.87 -11.95
C HIS A 23 7.47 -9.39 -12.70
N TYR A 24 6.72 -10.29 -13.37
CA TYR A 24 5.49 -9.91 -14.07
C TYR A 24 4.44 -9.25 -13.17
N THR A 25 4.53 -9.44 -11.84
CA THR A 25 3.67 -8.79 -10.84
C THR A 25 4.06 -7.34 -10.52
N GLY A 26 5.20 -6.86 -11.05
CA GLY A 26 5.73 -5.50 -10.89
C GLY A 26 6.76 -5.35 -9.76
N TYR A 27 6.98 -6.38 -8.94
CA TYR A 27 7.91 -6.30 -7.81
C TYR A 27 9.32 -6.78 -8.19
N PRO A 28 10.39 -6.04 -7.83
CA PRO A 28 11.76 -6.53 -7.97
C PRO A 28 11.99 -7.75 -7.07
N GLN A 29 12.69 -8.76 -7.58
CA GLN A 29 12.93 -10.03 -6.90
C GLN A 29 14.41 -10.30 -6.63
N ILE A 30 14.67 -10.91 -5.48
CA ILE A 30 16.00 -11.38 -5.06
C ILE A 30 15.99 -12.89 -4.83
N LYS A 31 17.11 -13.55 -5.13
CA LYS A 31 17.30 -14.98 -4.87
C LYS A 31 18.09 -15.15 -3.57
N VAL A 32 17.46 -15.69 -2.53
CA VAL A 32 18.07 -15.96 -1.21
C VAL A 32 17.86 -17.43 -0.87
N LYS A 33 18.93 -18.12 -0.47
CA LYS A 33 18.92 -19.57 -0.18
C LYS A 33 18.14 -20.37 -1.24
N TYR A 34 18.45 -20.11 -2.51
CA TYR A 34 17.85 -20.73 -3.70
C TYR A 34 16.39 -20.38 -3.99
N LYS A 35 15.69 -19.64 -3.12
CA LYS A 35 14.31 -19.22 -3.33
C LYS A 35 14.25 -17.78 -3.85
N LYS A 36 13.35 -17.52 -4.81
CA LYS A 36 13.03 -16.15 -5.24
C LYS A 36 12.02 -15.55 -4.28
N GLN A 37 12.22 -14.30 -3.90
CA GLN A 37 11.30 -13.53 -3.06
C GLN A 37 11.30 -12.06 -3.50
N SER A 38 10.20 -11.35 -3.27
CA SER A 38 10.15 -9.92 -3.51
C SER A 38 11.09 -9.18 -2.53
N ILE A 39 11.80 -8.17 -3.04
CA ILE A 39 12.79 -7.45 -2.22
C ILE A 39 12.13 -6.73 -1.05
N HIS A 40 10.99 -6.07 -1.26
CA HIS A 40 10.28 -5.37 -0.19
C HIS A 40 9.96 -6.32 0.98
N ARG A 41 9.51 -7.55 0.70
CA ARG A 41 9.18 -8.54 1.72
C ARG A 41 10.44 -9.05 2.42
N TYR A 42 11.50 -9.31 1.66
CA TYR A 42 12.77 -9.73 2.23
C TYR A 42 13.34 -8.68 3.20
N LEU A 43 13.40 -7.42 2.79
CA LEU A 43 13.91 -6.33 3.62
C LEU A 43 13.03 -6.12 4.86
N TYR A 44 11.71 -6.14 4.70
CA TYR A 44 10.79 -6.05 5.84
C TYR A 44 11.06 -7.17 6.86
N GLN A 45 11.22 -8.41 6.39
CA GLN A 45 11.50 -9.55 7.27
C GLN A 45 12.87 -9.47 7.95
N LEU A 46 13.87 -8.90 7.29
CA LEU A 46 15.18 -8.66 7.91
C LEU A 46 15.09 -7.65 9.05
N MET A 47 14.27 -6.60 8.93
CA MET A 47 14.17 -5.55 9.95
C MET A 47 13.21 -5.90 11.09
N TYR A 48 12.09 -6.56 10.78
CA TYR A 48 10.99 -6.77 11.73
C TYR A 48 10.68 -8.23 12.04
N GLY A 49 11.33 -9.18 11.37
CA GLY A 49 11.14 -10.61 11.61
C GLY A 49 10.02 -11.27 10.80
N ILE A 50 9.56 -12.43 11.27
CA ILE A 50 8.65 -13.31 10.53
C ILE A 50 7.22 -12.75 10.56
N LEU A 51 6.59 -12.69 9.39
CA LEU A 51 5.20 -12.30 9.21
C LEU A 51 4.32 -13.55 9.16
N SER A 52 3.64 -13.89 10.26
CA SER A 52 2.55 -14.88 10.26
C SER A 52 1.24 -14.19 9.90
N ASN A 53 0.52 -14.68 8.87
CA ASN A 53 -0.80 -14.18 8.42
C ASN A 53 -0.86 -12.73 7.93
N HIS A 54 0.29 -12.10 7.68
CA HIS A 54 0.37 -10.72 7.19
C HIS A 54 0.97 -10.66 5.79
N VAL A 55 0.54 -9.66 5.02
CA VAL A 55 1.16 -9.22 3.77
C VAL A 55 1.93 -7.93 4.01
N VAL A 56 3.00 -7.74 3.24
CA VAL A 56 3.73 -6.48 3.23
C VAL A 56 3.13 -5.61 2.15
N HIS A 57 2.56 -4.48 2.56
CA HIS A 57 1.87 -3.54 1.70
C HIS A 57 2.68 -2.24 1.59
N HIS A 58 2.63 -1.61 0.42
CA HIS A 58 3.29 -0.33 0.15
C HIS A 58 2.34 0.82 0.44
N ARG A 59 2.59 1.59 1.50
CA ARG A 59 1.85 2.85 1.76
C ARG A 59 1.97 3.88 0.63
N CYS A 60 3.07 3.79 -0.13
CA CYS A 60 3.36 4.66 -1.26
C CYS A 60 2.79 4.16 -2.61
N GLU A 61 2.14 2.99 -2.63
CA GLU A 61 1.58 2.33 -3.83
C GLU A 61 2.58 2.12 -4.99
N ASN A 62 3.88 2.22 -4.73
CA ASN A 62 4.93 2.03 -5.72
C ASN A 62 5.65 0.70 -5.54
N LYS A 63 5.35 -0.27 -6.41
CA LYS A 63 5.89 -1.64 -6.37
C LYS A 63 7.41 -1.73 -6.53
N MET A 64 8.05 -0.71 -7.10
CA MET A 64 9.51 -0.63 -7.24
C MET A 64 10.19 -0.04 -6.00
N CYS A 65 9.44 0.54 -5.07
CA CYS A 65 9.95 1.05 -3.82
C CYS A 65 10.39 -0.10 -2.90
N ILE A 66 11.60 0.00 -2.37
CA ILE A 66 12.19 -0.93 -1.40
C ILE A 66 12.49 -0.25 -0.05
N ASN A 67 12.07 1.01 0.14
CA ASN A 67 12.20 1.69 1.42
C ASN A 67 11.25 1.03 2.42
N VAL A 68 11.81 0.44 3.48
CA VAL A 68 11.04 -0.29 4.48
C VAL A 68 10.17 0.64 5.34
N GLU A 69 10.50 1.93 5.43
CA GLU A 69 9.65 2.94 6.06
C GLU A 69 8.40 3.25 5.24
N HIS A 70 8.32 2.83 3.98
CA HIS A 70 7.10 2.94 3.15
C HIS A 70 6.30 1.64 3.13
N LEU A 71 6.69 0.65 3.94
CA LEU A 71 6.03 -0.64 4.04
C LEU A 71 5.28 -0.78 5.36
N GLU A 72 4.24 -1.58 5.33
CA GLU A 72 3.51 -1.99 6.53
C GLU A 72 3.04 -3.44 6.42
N ALA A 73 2.97 -4.11 7.57
CA ALA A 73 2.33 -5.41 7.66
C ALA A 73 0.81 -5.22 7.80
N LYS A 74 0.03 -5.74 6.85
CA LYS A 74 -1.43 -5.81 6.94
C LYS A 74 -1.87 -7.26 7.12
N GLU A 75 -2.87 -7.50 7.95
CA GLU A 75 -3.53 -8.81 7.97
C GLU A 75 -4.15 -9.10 6.60
N LEU A 76 -4.03 -10.36 6.15
CA LEU A 76 -4.59 -10.83 4.88
C LEU A 76 -6.08 -10.51 4.74
N SER A 77 -6.85 -10.70 5.82
CA SER A 77 -8.29 -10.45 5.87
C SER A 77 -8.68 -8.99 5.61
N VAL A 78 -7.80 -8.05 5.97
CA VAL A 78 -7.96 -6.60 5.77
C VAL A 78 -7.53 -6.23 4.36
N HIS A 79 -6.38 -6.75 3.91
CA HIS A 79 -5.84 -6.45 2.59
C HIS A 79 -6.78 -6.86 1.45
N ASP A 80 -7.43 -8.02 1.54
CA ASP A 80 -8.37 -8.47 0.49
C ASP A 80 -9.61 -7.56 0.39
N ARG A 81 -10.08 -7.00 1.51
CA ARG A 81 -11.18 -6.03 1.49
C ARG A 81 -10.77 -4.74 0.80
N ASP A 82 -9.55 -4.26 1.04
CA ASP A 82 -9.03 -3.02 0.44
C ASP A 82 -8.96 -3.08 -1.09
N HIS A 83 -8.56 -4.22 -1.68
CA HIS A 83 -8.47 -4.37 -3.16
C HIS A 83 -9.82 -4.50 -3.86
N HIS A 84 -10.88 -4.86 -3.13
CA HIS A 84 -12.24 -4.94 -3.67
C HIS A 84 -13.08 -3.72 -3.31
N ALA A 85 -12.54 -2.79 -2.52
CA ALA A 85 -13.23 -1.56 -2.17
C ALA A 85 -13.18 -0.56 -3.33
N LYS A 86 -14.28 0.16 -3.51
CA LYS A 86 -14.40 1.22 -4.52
C LYS A 86 -13.55 2.46 -4.19
N LEU A 87 -13.15 2.60 -2.92
CA LEU A 87 -12.33 3.69 -2.39
C LEU A 87 -11.12 3.11 -1.67
N SER A 88 -9.98 3.79 -1.76
CA SER A 88 -8.81 3.52 -0.91
C SER A 88 -8.95 4.19 0.46
N ALA A 89 -8.15 3.75 1.43
CA ALA A 89 -8.10 4.36 2.76
C ALA A 89 -7.75 5.86 2.71
N LEU A 90 -6.86 6.27 1.81
CA LEU A 90 -6.51 7.69 1.62
C LEU A 90 -7.69 8.50 1.10
N GLN A 91 -8.44 7.98 0.12
CA GLN A 91 -9.64 8.65 -0.40
C GLN A 91 -10.72 8.80 0.69
N VAL A 92 -10.83 7.83 1.59
CA VAL A 92 -11.75 7.92 2.75
C VAL A 92 -11.30 9.01 3.72
N LEU A 93 -10.00 9.15 3.97
CA LEU A 93 -9.46 10.23 4.78
C LEU A 93 -9.69 11.60 4.14
N ASP A 94 -9.49 11.73 2.82
CA ASP A 94 -9.79 12.94 2.07
C ASP A 94 -11.26 13.33 2.22
N ILE A 95 -12.19 12.37 2.06
CA ILE A 95 -13.63 12.59 2.26
C ILE A 95 -13.94 13.08 3.69
N ARG A 96 -13.28 12.53 4.71
CA ARG A 96 -13.52 12.91 6.12
C ARG A 96 -12.96 14.28 6.48
N GLN A 97 -11.84 14.66 5.89
CA GLN A 97 -11.16 15.91 6.19
C GLN A 97 -11.68 17.09 5.36
N ASP A 98 -12.37 16.82 4.24
CA ASP A 98 -12.94 17.85 3.39
C ASP A 98 -14.00 18.68 4.12
N LYS A 99 -13.83 20.01 4.06
CA LYS A 99 -14.75 21.01 4.63
C LYS A 99 -15.33 21.96 3.59
N GLY A 100 -14.94 21.80 2.32
CA GLY A 100 -15.22 22.74 1.24
C GLY A 100 -16.31 22.27 0.28
N HIS A 101 -16.56 20.96 0.22
CA HIS A 101 -17.48 20.34 -0.72
C HIS A 101 -18.74 19.84 -0.02
N THR A 102 -19.86 19.84 -0.74
CA THR A 102 -21.05 19.15 -0.27
C THR A 102 -20.87 17.63 -0.41
N GLN A 103 -21.72 16.84 0.26
CA GLN A 103 -21.68 15.39 0.11
C GLN A 103 -22.01 14.92 -1.32
N GLN A 104 -22.74 15.74 -2.11
CA GLN A 104 -23.00 15.46 -3.53
C GLN A 104 -21.75 15.69 -4.37
N ASP A 105 -21.03 16.78 -4.11
CA ASP A 105 -19.79 17.10 -4.81
C ASP A 105 -18.72 16.04 -4.56
N LEU A 106 -18.55 15.62 -3.30
CA LEU A 106 -17.66 14.52 -2.92
C LEU A 106 -18.08 13.20 -3.60
N ALA A 107 -19.37 12.95 -3.72
CA ALA A 107 -19.86 11.76 -4.39
C ALA A 107 -19.44 11.73 -5.87
N LEU A 108 -19.60 12.86 -6.58
CA LEU A 108 -19.11 12.98 -7.95
C LEU A 108 -17.59 12.85 -8.03
N LEU A 109 -16.85 13.57 -7.18
CA LEU A 109 -15.39 13.62 -7.21
C LEU A 109 -14.75 12.24 -7.04
N PHE A 110 -15.30 11.43 -6.14
CA PHE A 110 -14.82 10.08 -5.84
C PHE A 110 -15.59 8.99 -6.59
N GLY A 111 -16.53 9.36 -7.46
CA GLY A 111 -17.31 8.43 -8.28
C GLY A 111 -18.23 7.50 -7.48
N ILE A 112 -18.64 7.88 -6.27
CA ILE A 112 -19.54 7.09 -5.39
C ILE A 112 -20.93 7.74 -5.30
N LYS A 113 -21.86 7.12 -4.57
CA LYS A 113 -23.19 7.71 -4.34
C LYS A 113 -23.18 8.56 -3.08
N GLN A 114 -23.93 9.67 -3.04
CA GLN A 114 -23.97 10.53 -1.85
C GLN A 114 -24.34 9.80 -0.54
N PRO A 115 -25.25 8.81 -0.50
CA PRO A 115 -25.49 8.03 0.72
C PRO A 115 -24.25 7.25 1.21
N GLU A 116 -23.32 6.92 0.32
CA GLU A 116 -22.04 6.30 0.66
C GLU A 116 -21.12 7.28 1.38
N VAL A 117 -21.04 8.53 0.90
CA VAL A 117 -20.33 9.63 1.58
C VAL A 117 -20.91 9.83 2.99
N SER A 118 -22.23 9.90 3.12
CA SER A 118 -22.89 10.04 4.42
C SER A 118 -22.52 8.93 5.41
N ARG A 119 -22.47 7.66 4.98
CA ARG A 119 -22.09 6.53 5.84
C ARG A 119 -20.62 6.57 6.24
N ILE A 120 -19.75 7.06 5.37
CA ILE A 120 -18.31 7.26 5.67
C ILE A 120 -18.14 8.34 6.75
N LEU A 121 -18.81 9.48 6.59
CA LEU A 121 -18.75 10.60 7.54
C LEU A 121 -19.36 10.25 8.91
N ARG A 122 -20.38 9.38 8.94
CA ARG A 122 -20.99 8.86 10.18
C ARG A 122 -20.25 7.66 10.79
N GLY A 123 -19.17 7.18 10.18
CA GLY A 123 -18.40 6.03 10.67
C GLY A 123 -19.09 4.66 10.52
N GLU A 124 -20.23 4.59 9.83
CA GLU A 124 -20.95 3.34 9.56
C GLU A 124 -20.25 2.47 8.51
N ARG A 125 -19.46 3.11 7.63
CA ARG A 125 -18.49 2.44 6.75
C ARG A 125 -17.10 2.94 7.08
N TRP A 126 -16.10 2.06 6.97
CA TRP A 126 -14.71 2.34 7.35
C TRP A 126 -14.54 2.70 8.83
N ALA A 127 -15.21 1.96 9.72
CA ALA A 127 -15.20 2.20 11.17
C ALA A 127 -13.81 2.10 11.82
N ILE A 128 -12.84 1.47 11.16
CA ILE A 128 -11.45 1.30 11.60
C ILE A 128 -10.54 2.00 10.59
N LEU A 129 -10.50 3.33 10.62
CA LEU A 129 -9.55 4.19 9.90
C LEU A 129 -9.39 5.50 10.68
#